data_AF-A0A254QAY9-F1
#
_entry.id   AF-A0A254QAY9-F1
#
_cell.length_a   1.000
_cell.length_b   1.000
_cell.length_c   1.000
_cell.angle_alpha   90.00
_cell.angle_beta   90.00
_cell.angle_gamma   90.00
#
_symmetry.space_group_name_H-M   'P 1'
#
loop_
_entity.id
_entity.type
_entity.pdbx_description
1 polymer ?
#
loop_
_entity_poly.entity_id
_entity_poly.type
_entity_poly.pdbx_seq_one_letter_code
_entity_poly.pdbx_strand_id
1 'polypeptide(L)' 'MSLAEANKNLKWDTRMTEAKVNSGELKKDELQKHLEQLPDLAHNVEKFTIDGKPASSDESH' A
#
# COMPACT_ATOMS: atom_id res chain seq x y z
N MET A 1 24.06 10.07 -19.18
CA MET A 1 23.64 9.85 -17.79
C MET A 1 24.84 9.44 -16.97
N SER A 2 25.11 10.15 -15.88
CA SER A 2 26.16 9.81 -14.94
C SER A 2 25.71 8.70 -13.97
N LEU A 3 26.66 8.00 -13.36
CA LEU A 3 26.38 7.01 -12.30
C LEU A 3 25.59 7.61 -11.13
N ALA A 4 25.85 8.88 -10.80
CA ALA A 4 25.15 9.59 -9.74
C ALA A 4 23.65 9.80 -10.07
N GLU A 5 23.35 10.12 -11.33
CA GLU A 5 21.96 10.27 -11.81
C GLU A 5 21.24 8.91 -11.84
N ALA A 6 21.91 7.85 -12.29
CA ALA A 6 21.36 6.50 -12.29
C ALA A 6 21.01 6.01 -10.87
N ASN A 7 21.88 6.25 -9.90
CA ASN A 7 21.63 5.91 -8.49
C ASN A 7 20.47 6.69 -7.88
N LYS A 8 20.32 7.97 -8.25
CA LYS A 8 19.18 8.78 -7.81
C LYS A 8 17.87 8.20 -8.33
N ASN A 9 17.83 7.79 -9.60
CA ASN A 9 16.64 7.23 -10.22
C ASN A 9 16.29 5.85 -9.66
N LEU A 10 17.30 5.03 -9.32
CA LEU A 10 17.10 3.72 -8.71
C LEU A 10 16.30 3.78 -7.40
N LYS A 11 16.51 4.83 -6.58
CA LYS A 11 15.80 5.02 -5.31
C LYS A 11 14.29 5.18 -5.49
N TRP A 12 13.87 5.69 -6.64
CA TRP A 12 12.46 5.97 -6.96
C TRP A 12 11.86 4.91 -7.89
N ASP A 13 12.60 3.84 -8.22
CA ASP A 13 12.08 2.76 -9.04
C ASP A 13 11.09 1.93 -8.21
N THR A 14 9.81 2.06 -8.53
CA THR A 14 8.72 1.34 -7.86
C THR A 14 8.88 -0.16 -7.96
N ARG A 15 9.40 -0.67 -9.09
CA ARG A 15 9.62 -2.11 -9.30
C ARG A 15 10.68 -2.65 -8.34
N MET A 16 11.70 -1.86 -8.03
CA MET A 16 12.71 -2.24 -7.04
C MET A 16 12.12 -2.25 -5.63
N THR A 17 11.28 -1.27 -5.29
CA THR A 17 10.58 -1.24 -4.01
C THR A 17 9.67 -2.44 -3.85
N GLU A 18 8.83 -2.75 -4.84
CA GLU A 18 7.95 -3.92 -4.85
C GLU A 18 8.73 -5.23 -4.74
N ALA A 19 9.84 -5.37 -5.46
CA ALA A 19 10.69 -6.54 -5.33
C ALA A 19 11.22 -6.74 -3.90
N LYS A 20 11.64 -5.66 -3.23
CA LYS A 20 12.10 -5.68 -1.82
C LYS A 20 10.98 -5.94 -0.82
N VAL A 21 9.75 -5.48 -1.10
CA VAL A 21 8.56 -5.87 -0.32
C VAL A 21 8.35 -7.38 -0.42
N ASN A 22 8.35 -7.91 -1.65
CA ASN A 22 8.07 -9.32 -1.90
C ASN A 22 9.15 -10.27 -1.35
N SER A 23 10.42 -9.83 -1.35
CA SER A 23 11.53 -10.59 -0.75
C SER A 23 11.66 -10.42 0.77
N GLY A 24 10.93 -9.49 1.38
CA GLY A 24 11.02 -9.19 2.81
C GLY A 24 12.31 -8.47 3.21
N GLU A 25 12.98 -7.79 2.28
CA GLU A 25 14.26 -7.10 2.51
C GLU A 25 14.10 -5.66 3.01
N LEU A 26 12.88 -5.14 3.11
CA LEU A 26 12.61 -3.81 3.64
C LEU A 26 12.76 -3.76 5.16
N LYS A 27 13.35 -2.67 5.65
CA LYS A 27 13.36 -2.37 7.09
C LYS A 27 11.96 -1.97 7.53
N LYS A 28 11.65 -2.17 8.82
CA LYS A 28 10.36 -1.83 9.43
C LYS A 28 9.88 -0.41 9.07
N ASP A 29 10.76 0.58 9.21
CA ASP A 29 10.42 1.99 8.95
C ASP A 29 10.13 2.28 7.47
N GLU A 30 10.82 1.59 6.56
CA GLU A 30 10.64 1.75 5.11
C GLU A 30 9.36 1.05 4.64
N LEU A 31 9.09 -0.15 5.18
CA LEU A 31 7.86 -0.88 4.93
C LEU A 31 6.65 -0.08 5.43
N GLN A 32 6.74 0.49 6.64
CA GLN A 32 5.64 1.29 7.19
C GLN A 32 5.35 2.53 6.35
N LYS A 33 6.39 3.28 5.93
CA LYS A 33 6.21 4.40 4.99
C LYS A 33 5.60 3.97 3.66
N HIS A 34 5.96 2.79 3.16
CA HIS A 34 5.38 2.26 1.94
C HIS A 34 3.89 1.93 2.11
N LEU A 35 3.52 1.29 3.22
CA LEU A 35 2.13 0.97 3.55
C LEU A 35 1.26 2.23 3.74
N GLU A 36 1.80 3.27 4.37
CA GLU A 36 1.11 4.56 4.56
C GLU A 36 0.86 5.31 3.24
N GLN A 37 1.66 5.05 2.20
CA GLN A 37 1.47 5.62 0.87
C GLN A 37 0.42 4.87 0.04
N LEU A 38 0.07 3.64 0.42
CA LEU A 38 -0.92 2.87 -0.32
C LEU A 38 -2.32 3.45 -0.07
N PRO A 39 -3.18 3.52 -1.11
CA PRO A 39 -4.54 3.97 -0.94
C PRO A 39 -5.33 3.03 -0.03
N ASP A 40 -6.16 3.59 0.84
CA ASP A 40 -7.08 2.80 1.66
C ASP A 40 -8.18 2.20 0.77
N LEU A 41 -8.01 0.91 0.47
CA LEU A 41 -8.93 0.12 -0.36
C LEU A 41 -10.09 -0.48 0.46
N ALA A 42 -10.18 -0.23 1.76
CA ALA A 42 -11.26 -0.75 2.61
C ALA A 42 -12.66 -0.30 2.15
N HIS A 43 -12.74 0.82 1.44
CA HIS A 43 -13.98 1.35 0.87
C HIS A 43 -14.41 0.65 -0.42
N ASN A 44 -13.51 -0.09 -1.08
CA ASN A 44 -13.76 -0.76 -2.36
C ASN A 44 -14.32 -2.17 -2.21
N VAL A 45 -14.54 -2.62 -0.97
CA VAL A 45 -15.10 -3.95 -0.71
C VAL A 45 -16.62 -3.85 -0.70
N GLU A 46 -17.30 -4.64 -1.52
CA GLU A 46 -18.75 -4.77 -1.46
C GLU A 46 -19.14 -5.24 -0.05
N LYS A 47 -20.04 -4.48 0.59
CA LYS A 47 -20.62 -4.90 1.88
C LYS A 47 -21.44 -6.15 1.63
N PHE A 48 -20.89 -7.31 2.02
CA PHE A 48 -21.60 -8.57 1.94
C PHE A 48 -22.86 -8.49 2.81
N THR A 49 -24.02 -8.71 2.20
CA THR A 49 -25.29 -8.76 2.91
C THR A 49 -25.61 -10.20 3.23
N ILE A 50 -25.51 -10.59 4.50
CA ILE A 50 -26.10 -11.84 4.99
C ILE A 50 -27.63 -11.61 4.97
N ASP A 51 -28.32 -12.37 4.13
CA ASP A 51 -29.79 -12.42 4.02
C ASP A 51 -30.50 -11.17 3.45
N GLY A 52 -29.84 -10.39 2.59
CA GLY A 52 -30.50 -9.35 1.78
C GLY A 52 -31.03 -8.14 2.58
N LYS A 53 -30.70 -8.04 3.87
CA LYS A 53 -30.86 -6.81 4.65
C LYS A 53 -29.54 -6.05 4.66
N PRO A 54 -29.51 -4.77 4.27
CA PRO A 54 -28.34 -3.94 4.55
C PRO A 54 -28.14 -3.92 6.06
N ALA A 55 -27.01 -4.44 6.54
CA ALA A 55 -26.57 -4.20 7.90
C ALA A 55 -26.49 -2.67 8.04
N SER A 56 -27.46 -2.11 8.75
CA SER A 56 -27.59 -0.67 8.96
C SER A 56 -26.28 -0.13 9.50
N SER A 57 -25.78 0.87 8.78
CA SER A 57 -24.90 1.90 9.32
C SER A 57 -25.41 2.34 10.69
N ASP A 58 -24.61 2.03 11.72
CA ASP A 58 -24.66 2.60 13.06
C ASP A 58 -23.28 3.26 13.22
N GLU A 59 -23.15 4.53 12.78
CA GLU A 59 -23.16 5.75 13.59
C GLU A 59 -22.04 5.84 14.66
N SER A 60 -21.26 6.94 14.55
CA SER A 60 -20.72 7.75 15.65
C SER A 60 -19.55 7.21 16.47
N HIS A 61 -18.30 7.60 16.14
CA HIS A 61 -17.53 8.66 16.84
C HIS A 61 -16.11 8.84 16.28
#